data_AF-A0A7L3GTM4-F1
#
_entry.id   AF-A0A7L3GTM4-F1
#
_cell.length_a   1.000
_cell.length_b   1.000
_cell.length_c   1.000
_cell.angle_alpha   90.00
_cell.angle_beta   90.00
_cell.angle_gamma   90.00
#
_symmetry.space_group_name_H-M   'P 1'
#
loop_
_entity.id
_entity.type
_entity.pdbx_description
1 polymer ?
#
loop_
_entity_poly.entity_id
_entity_poly.type
_entity_poly.pdbx_seq_one_letter_code
_entity_poly.pdbx_strand_id
1 'polypeptide(L)'
;VQGEDNSDEFITKCRTCRRQMRECSGEADHHEGMSSDDELSPTEVTEFQKSKDNILEDSRKVFEDVHADFCDIRKILLKFQEWKEKFPDSYCDAYISFCLPKLLNPLIRVQLINWNPLE
;
A
#
# COMPACT_ATOMS: atom_id res chain seq x y z
N VAL A 1 4.48 -35.65 -7.60
CA VAL A 1 5.82 -35.29 -7.09
C VAL A 1 6.66 -34.87 -8.29
N GLN A 2 6.53 -33.61 -8.73
CA GLN A 2 7.19 -33.08 -9.95
C GLN A 2 7.23 -31.53 -9.97
N GLY A 3 7.10 -30.90 -8.81
CA GLY A 3 7.03 -29.44 -8.68
C GLY A 3 8.26 -28.80 -8.04
N GLU A 4 9.12 -29.57 -7.38
CA GLU A 4 10.25 -29.04 -6.59
C GLU A 4 11.56 -28.97 -7.39
N ASP A 5 11.77 -29.81 -8.41
CA ASP A 5 13.01 -29.79 -9.22
C ASP A 5 13.13 -28.56 -10.14
N ASN A 6 12.01 -28.01 -10.61
CA ASN A 6 12.01 -26.88 -11.55
C ASN A 6 12.33 -25.53 -10.88
N SER A 7 12.09 -25.40 -9.57
CA SER A 7 12.35 -24.14 -8.85
C SER A 7 13.84 -23.94 -8.60
N ASP A 8 14.57 -25.00 -8.24
CA ASP A 8 16.01 -24.92 -7.97
C ASP A 8 16.81 -24.67 -9.24
N GLU A 9 16.39 -25.27 -10.36
CA GLU A 9 17.00 -25.00 -11.67
C GLU A 9 16.75 -23.56 -12.13
N PHE A 10 15.54 -23.03 -11.91
CA PHE A 10 15.21 -21.64 -12.22
C PHE A 10 16.04 -20.66 -11.39
N ILE A 11 16.13 -20.88 -10.08
CA ILE A 11 16.93 -20.05 -9.16
C ILE A 11 18.41 -20.09 -9.57
N THR A 12 18.95 -21.26 -9.88
CA THR A 12 20.36 -21.44 -10.26
C THR A 12 20.68 -20.77 -11.60
N LYS A 13 19.75 -20.85 -12.57
CA LYS A 13 19.87 -20.18 -13.86
C LYS A 13 19.86 -18.66 -13.72
N CYS A 14 18.95 -18.11 -12.92
CA CYS A 14 18.88 -16.67 -12.64
C CYS A 14 20.16 -16.17 -11.95
N ARG A 15 20.69 -16.91 -10.96
CA ARG A 15 21.97 -16.60 -10.30
C ARG A 15 23.13 -16.56 -11.30
N THR A 16 23.19 -17.52 -12.23
CA THR A 16 24.26 -17.60 -13.23
C THR A 16 24.22 -16.46 -14.24
N CYS A 17 23.02 -16.11 -14.73
CA CYS A 17 22.83 -14.99 -15.67
C CYS A 17 23.24 -13.65 -15.03
N ARG A 18 22.91 -13.45 -13.75
CA ARG A 18 23.26 -12.24 -12.98
C ARG A 18 24.77 -12.10 -12.75
N ARG A 19 25.47 -13.22 -12.51
CA ARG A 19 26.94 -13.21 -12.40
C ARG A 19 27.59 -12.76 -13.71
N GLN A 20 27.12 -13.28 -14.84
CA GLN A 20 27.63 -12.92 -16.16
C GLN A 20 27.40 -11.45 -16.51
N MET A 21 26.24 -10.88 -16.11
CA MET A 21 25.96 -9.47 -16.34
C MET A 21 26.90 -8.54 -15.55
N ARG A 22 27.25 -8.89 -14.30
CA ARG A 22 28.21 -8.14 -13.46
C ARG A 22 29.65 -8.27 -13.93
N GLU A 23 30.03 -9.47 -14.40
CA GLU A 23 31.34 -9.69 -15.04
C GLU A 23 31.52 -8.80 -16.29
N CYS A 24 30.43 -8.55 -17.03
CA CYS A 24 30.43 -7.63 -18.18
C CYS A 24 30.37 -6.13 -17.79
N SER A 25 29.78 -5.76 -16.65
CA SER A 25 29.66 -4.35 -16.22
C SER A 25 30.92 -3.79 -15.56
N GLY A 26 31.83 -4.65 -15.09
CA GLY A 26 33.13 -4.25 -14.55
C GLY A 26 33.09 -3.67 -13.12
N GLU A 27 31.99 -3.89 -12.38
CA GLU A 27 31.89 -3.51 -10.96
C GLU A 27 32.77 -4.42 -10.10
N ALA A 28 33.97 -3.94 -9.78
CA ALA A 28 35.03 -4.72 -9.11
C ALA A 28 34.90 -4.84 -7.58
N ASP A 29 33.79 -4.36 -6.98
CA ASP A 29 33.58 -4.34 -5.52
C ASP A 29 32.49 -5.35 -5.05
N HIS A 30 32.34 -6.46 -5.78
CA HIS A 30 31.41 -7.51 -5.38
C HIS A 30 32.11 -8.58 -4.54
N HIS A 31 31.83 -8.58 -3.23
CA HIS A 31 32.23 -9.68 -2.33
C HIS A 31 31.29 -10.88 -2.51
N GLU A 32 31.86 -12.07 -2.72
CA GLU A 32 31.12 -13.33 -2.81
C GLU A 32 30.27 -13.54 -1.54
N GLY A 33 28.94 -13.64 -1.71
CA GLY A 33 27.97 -13.69 -0.60
C GLY A 33 27.15 -12.42 -0.39
N MET A 34 27.46 -11.31 -1.08
CA MET A 34 26.66 -10.07 -1.06
C MET A 34 25.56 -10.01 -2.14
N SER A 35 25.25 -11.13 -2.81
CA SER A 35 24.08 -11.17 -3.70
C SER A 35 22.83 -11.16 -2.84
N SER A 36 22.26 -9.98 -2.63
CA SER A 36 20.87 -9.92 -2.16
C SER A 36 19.99 -10.54 -3.23
N ASP A 37 19.01 -11.35 -2.82
CA ASP A 37 17.97 -11.86 -3.73
C ASP A 37 16.98 -10.73 -4.12
N ASP A 38 17.11 -9.54 -3.51
CA ASP A 38 16.20 -8.40 -3.64
C ASP A 38 16.55 -7.41 -4.78
N GLU A 39 17.50 -7.71 -5.67
CA GLU A 39 17.78 -6.84 -6.82
C GLU A 39 16.70 -7.00 -7.90
N LEU A 40 15.68 -6.14 -7.87
CA LEU A 40 14.65 -6.04 -8.90
C LEU A 40 15.25 -5.61 -10.24
N SER A 41 14.86 -6.28 -11.33
CA SER A 41 15.22 -5.84 -12.68
C SER A 41 14.58 -4.49 -13.00
N PRO A 42 15.15 -3.68 -13.93
CA PRO A 42 14.56 -2.41 -14.33
C PRO A 42 13.11 -2.55 -14.81
N THR A 43 12.78 -3.65 -15.48
CA THR A 43 11.41 -3.96 -15.92
C THR A 43 10.48 -4.15 -14.74
N GLU A 44 10.86 -4.95 -13.74
CA GLU A 44 10.06 -5.18 -12.53
C GLU A 44 9.82 -3.88 -11.75
N VAL A 45 10.82 -3.01 -11.65
CA VAL A 45 10.66 -1.68 -11.02
C VAL A 45 9.62 -0.84 -11.76
N THR A 46 9.67 -0.81 -13.10
CA THR A 46 8.69 -0.04 -13.90
C THR A 46 7.28 -0.61 -13.82
N GLU A 47 7.13 -1.93 -13.80
CA GLU A 47 5.84 -2.60 -13.66
C GLU A 47 5.24 -2.36 -12.28
N PHE A 48 6.06 -2.44 -11.23
CA PHE A 48 5.68 -2.10 -9.87
C PHE A 48 5.19 -0.65 -9.78
N GLN A 49 5.96 0.30 -10.30
CA GLN A 49 5.58 1.71 -10.27
C GLN A 49 4.26 1.96 -11.00
N LYS A 50 4.09 1.37 -12.20
CA LYS A 50 2.83 1.45 -12.95
C LYS A 50 1.66 0.85 -12.17
N SER A 51 1.86 -0.29 -11.53
CA SER A 51 0.83 -0.93 -10.69
C SER A 51 0.44 -0.05 -9.50
N LYS A 52 1.43 0.51 -8.81
CA LYS A 52 1.24 1.47 -7.71
C LYS A 52 0.42 2.68 -8.18
N ASP A 53 0.80 3.30 -9.30
CA ASP A 53 0.11 4.48 -9.84
C ASP A 53 -1.36 4.18 -10.20
N ASN A 54 -1.64 3.01 -10.79
CA ASN A 54 -3.00 2.58 -11.09
C ASN A 54 -3.84 2.41 -9.81
N ILE A 55 -3.29 1.75 -8.79
CA ILE A 55 -3.97 1.60 -7.49
C ILE A 55 -4.26 2.95 -6.86
N LEU A 56 -3.33 3.91 -6.97
CA LEU A 56 -3.52 5.26 -6.44
C LEU A 56 -4.60 6.03 -7.21
N GLU A 57 -4.68 5.89 -8.52
CA GLU A 57 -5.76 6.46 -9.33
C GLU A 57 -7.13 5.86 -8.98
N ASP A 58 -7.21 4.54 -8.81
CA ASP A 58 -8.45 3.88 -8.41
C ASP A 58 -8.86 4.26 -6.98
N SER A 59 -7.89 4.44 -6.07
CA SER A 59 -8.15 4.87 -4.70
C SER A 59 -8.84 6.24 -4.62
N ARG A 60 -8.57 7.14 -5.57
CA ARG A 60 -9.21 8.47 -5.65
C ARG A 60 -10.69 8.39 -6.02
N LYS A 61 -11.12 7.29 -6.65
CA LYS A 61 -12.50 7.06 -7.10
C LYS A 61 -13.36 6.34 -6.08
N VAL A 62 -12.78 5.82 -4.99
CA VAL A 62 -13.50 5.06 -3.95
C VAL A 62 -14.70 5.81 -3.35
N PHE A 63 -14.66 7.14 -3.35
CA PHE A 63 -15.74 7.99 -2.82
C PHE A 63 -16.36 8.90 -3.89
N GLU A 64 -16.23 8.58 -5.19
CA GLU A 64 -16.71 9.44 -6.28
C GLU A 64 -18.24 9.61 -6.28
N ASP A 65 -18.96 8.60 -5.81
CA ASP A 65 -20.42 8.56 -5.69
C ASP A 65 -20.92 8.99 -4.30
N VAL A 66 -20.00 9.25 -3.36
CA VAL A 66 -20.33 9.66 -1.99
C VAL A 66 -20.46 11.19 -1.92
N HIS A 67 -21.51 11.65 -1.25
CA HIS A 67 -21.73 13.08 -1.04
C HIS A 67 -20.54 13.72 -0.30
N ALA A 68 -20.12 14.92 -0.75
CA ALA A 68 -18.88 15.58 -0.34
C ALA A 68 -18.73 15.85 1.17
N ASP A 69 -19.82 15.76 1.92
CA ASP A 69 -19.86 15.91 3.38
C ASP A 69 -19.54 14.62 4.15
N PHE A 70 -19.57 13.46 3.48
CA PHE A 70 -19.41 12.14 4.09
C PHE A 70 -18.17 11.39 3.60
N CYS A 71 -17.35 12.01 2.74
CA CYS A 71 -16.06 11.49 2.30
C CYS A 71 -14.85 12.23 2.91
N ASP A 72 -15.09 13.25 3.75
CA ASP A 72 -14.05 13.99 4.46
C ASP A 72 -14.21 13.82 5.98
N ILE A 73 -13.16 13.32 6.64
CA ILE A 73 -13.17 13.04 8.08
C ILE A 73 -13.49 14.30 8.90
N ARG A 74 -12.96 15.47 8.51
CA ARG A 74 -13.19 16.72 9.27
C ARG A 74 -14.63 17.16 9.14
N LYS A 75 -15.22 17.09 7.94
CA LYS A 75 -16.65 17.42 7.73
C LYS A 75 -17.57 16.49 8.50
N ILE A 76 -17.27 15.19 8.51
CA ILE A 76 -18.04 14.21 9.29
C ILE A 76 -17.95 14.49 10.79
N LEU A 77 -16.73 14.73 11.30
CA LEU A 77 -16.52 15.07 12.70
C LEU A 77 -17.22 16.36 13.10
N LEU A 78 -17.25 17.37 12.22
CA LEU A 78 -17.96 18.62 12.47
C LEU A 78 -19.47 18.39 12.64
N LYS A 79 -20.09 17.54 11.80
CA LYS A 79 -21.51 17.16 11.96
C LYS A 79 -21.77 16.43 13.27
N PHE A 80 -20.88 15.51 13.67
CA PHE A 80 -20.99 14.82 14.95
C PHE A 80 -20.78 15.74 16.15
N GLN A 81 -19.89 16.71 16.04
CA GLN A 81 -19.71 17.74 17.06
C GLN A 81 -20.96 18.60 17.19
N GLU A 82 -21.52 19.07 16.08
CA GLU A 82 -22.77 19.84 16.08
C GLU A 82 -23.93 19.03 16.69
N TRP A 83 -24.04 17.74 16.36
CA TRP A 83 -25.02 16.85 16.97
C TRP A 83 -24.80 16.74 18.49
N LYS A 84 -23.56 16.52 18.93
CA LYS A 84 -23.22 16.45 20.36
C LYS A 84 -23.59 17.71 21.13
N GLU A 85 -23.41 18.89 20.51
CA GLU A 85 -23.72 20.19 21.11
C GLU A 85 -25.22 20.49 21.14
N LYS A 86 -25.96 20.18 20.07
CA LYS A 86 -27.39 20.50 19.94
C LYS A 86 -28.32 19.46 20.56
N PHE A 87 -27.95 18.18 20.52
CA PHE A 87 -28.77 17.07 20.98
C PHE A 87 -27.91 16.05 21.74
N PRO A 88 -27.40 16.40 22.94
CA PRO A 88 -26.49 15.55 23.69
C PRO A 88 -27.11 14.20 24.09
N ASP A 89 -28.40 14.18 24.45
CA ASP A 89 -29.09 12.96 24.85
C ASP A 89 -29.15 11.95 23.70
N SER A 90 -29.60 12.38 22.51
CA SER A 90 -29.67 11.48 21.34
C SER A 90 -28.30 11.07 20.82
N TYR A 91 -27.27 11.92 20.96
CA TYR A 91 -25.88 11.55 20.66
C TYR A 91 -25.38 10.43 21.58
N CYS A 92 -25.68 10.53 22.88
CA CYS A 92 -25.33 9.52 23.87
C CYS A 92 -26.13 8.22 23.67
N ASP A 93 -27.45 8.31 23.47
CA ASP A 93 -28.33 7.16 23.28
C ASP A 93 -28.00 6.37 22.01
N ALA A 94 -27.49 7.04 20.97
CA ALA A 94 -27.01 6.42 19.74
C ALA A 94 -25.56 5.88 19.86
N TYR A 95 -24.93 5.98 21.04
CA TYR A 95 -23.56 5.51 21.31
C TYR A 95 -22.52 6.05 20.32
N ILE A 96 -22.69 7.29 19.86
CA ILE A 96 -21.88 7.83 18.76
C ILE A 96 -20.39 7.87 19.10
N SER A 97 -20.02 8.26 20.32
CA SER A 97 -18.61 8.28 20.77
C SER A 97 -17.94 6.91 20.66
N PHE A 98 -18.69 5.84 20.92
CA PHE A 98 -18.21 4.46 20.81
C PHE A 98 -18.13 3.99 19.35
N CYS A 99 -19.03 4.48 18.50
CA CYS A 99 -19.11 4.11 17.07
C CYS A 99 -18.13 4.90 16.19
N LEU A 100 -17.69 6.08 16.60
CA LEU A 100 -16.82 6.98 15.81
C LEU A 100 -15.60 6.27 15.21
N PRO A 101 -14.78 5.51 15.96
CA PRO A 101 -13.63 4.81 15.37
C PRO A 101 -14.03 3.84 14.25
N LYS A 102 -15.17 3.15 14.39
CA LYS A 102 -15.66 2.22 13.38
C LYS A 102 -16.19 2.96 12.14
N LEU A 103 -16.87 4.08 12.33
CA LEU A 103 -17.38 4.94 11.24
C LEU A 103 -16.25 5.55 10.41
N LEU A 104 -15.16 5.96 11.05
CA LEU A 104 -14.03 6.60 10.37
C LEU A 104 -13.05 5.61 9.73
N ASN A 105 -13.11 4.33 10.10
CA ASN A 105 -12.18 3.30 9.63
C ASN A 105 -12.07 3.21 8.09
N PRO A 106 -13.15 3.24 7.29
CA PRO A 106 -13.03 3.22 5.82
C PRO A 106 -12.26 4.43 5.27
N LEU A 107 -12.49 5.63 5.82
CA LEU A 107 -11.84 6.87 5.41
C LEU A 107 -10.36 6.85 5.74
N ILE A 108 -10.01 6.40 6.95
CA ILE A 108 -8.62 6.26 7.40
C ILE A 108 -7.89 5.24 6.52
N ARG A 109 -8.51 4.10 6.20
CA ARG A 109 -7.92 3.08 5.32
C ARG A 109 -7.58 3.65 3.95
N VAL A 110 -8.48 4.44 3.35
CA VAL A 110 -8.22 5.08 2.06
C VAL A 110 -7.07 6.08 2.16
N GLN A 111 -7.00 6.88 3.22
CA GLN A 111 -5.88 7.81 3.44
C GLN A 111 -4.52 7.11 3.61
N LEU A 112 -4.52 5.87 4.12
CA LEU A 112 -3.32 5.07 4.35
C LEU A 112 -2.86 4.27 3.11
N ILE A 113 -3.62 4.23 2.01
CA ILE A 113 -3.25 3.44 0.82
C ILE A 113 -1.89 3.87 0.26
N ASN A 114 -1.61 5.18 0.24
CA ASN A 114 -0.32 5.72 -0.22
C ASN A 114 0.69 5.96 0.92
N TRP A 115 0.40 5.50 2.14
CA TRP A 115 1.28 5.79 3.27
C TRP A 115 2.42 4.77 3.31
N ASN A 116 3.65 5.27 3.13
CA ASN A 116 4.87 4.51 3.30
C ASN A 116 5.81 5.28 4.26
N PRO A 117 6.17 4.73 5.44
CA PRO A 117 7.04 5.40 6.40
C PRO A 117 8.54 5.32 6.05
N LEU A 118 8.90 4.53 5.04
CA LEU A 118 10.30 4.26 4.65
C LEU A 118 10.66 4.88 3.29
N GLU A 119 9.69 5.51 2.62
CA GLU A 119 9.96 6.40 1.49
C GLU A 119 10.61 7.70 1.95
#